data_AF-X1MBJ0-F1
#
_entry.id   AF-X1MBJ0-F1
#
_cell.length_a   1.000
_cell.length_b   1.000
_cell.length_c   1.000
_cell.angle_alpha   90.00
_cell.angle_beta   90.00
_cell.angle_gamma   90.00
#
_symmetry.space_group_name_H-M   'P 1'
#
loop_
_entity.id
_entity.type
_entity.pdbx_description
1 polymer ?
#
loop_
_entity_poly.entity_id
_entity_poly.type
_entity_poly.pdbx_seq_one_letter_code
_entity_poly.pdbx_strand_id
1 'polypeptide(L)' 'MPSENVYSIVQKKEGFPYQGFAWNLFYPTKKSEITIDGVNILVENVTSDEIRLRVG' A
#
# COMPACT_ATOMS: atom_id res chain seq x y z
N MET A 1 3.64 9.13 16.41
CA MET A 1 2.65 8.12 16.82
C MET A 1 2.27 7.32 15.59
N PRO A 2 2.44 5.99 15.56
CA PRO A 2 1.82 5.18 14.51
C PRO A 2 0.31 5.38 14.58
N SER A 3 -0.33 5.65 13.44
CA SER A 3 -1.78 5.77 13.37
C SER A 3 -2.37 4.37 13.41
N GLU A 4 -3.17 4.05 14.42
CA GLU A 4 -3.84 2.73 14.51
C GLU A 4 -4.88 2.52 13.41
N ASN A 5 -5.31 3.59 12.76
CA ASN A 5 -6.40 3.57 11.79
C ASN A 5 -5.93 3.67 10.33
N VAL A 6 -4.66 3.97 10.09
CA VAL A 6 -4.13 4.24 8.75
C VAL A 6 -2.73 3.66 8.61
N TYR A 7 -2.49 2.97 7.51
CA TYR A 7 -1.15 2.58 7.08
C TYR A 7 -0.80 3.29 5.77
N SER A 8 0.49 3.30 5.44
CA SER A 8 0.97 3.91 4.20
C SER A 8 1.79 2.94 3.37
N ILE A 9 1.63 2.99 2.06
CA ILE A 9 2.45 2.25 1.10
C ILE A 9 3.24 3.25 0.26
N VAL A 10 4.55 3.01 0.16
CA VAL A 10 5.44 3.72 -0.77
C VAL A 10 5.61 2.85 -2.00
N GLN A 11 5.46 3.46 -3.19
CA GLN A 11 5.71 2.77 -4.44
C GLN A 11 7.09 3.15 -4.97
N LYS A 12 7.92 2.14 -5.24
CA LYS A 12 9.11 2.30 -6.08
C LYS A 12 8.70 2.01 -7.52
N LYS A 13 8.89 2.98 -8.41
CA LYS A 13 8.63 2.89 -9.84
C LYS A 13 9.94 2.57 -10.54
N GLU A 14 9.99 1.43 -11.22
CA GLU A 14 11.09 1.05 -12.09
C GLU A 14 10.53 0.86 -13.51
N GLY A 15 10.85 1.78 -14.44
CA GLY A 15 10.37 1.72 -15.83
C GLY A 15 10.32 3.08 -16.53
N PHE A 16 10.02 3.07 -17.83
CA PHE A 16 9.83 4.28 -18.64
C PHE A 16 8.32 4.64 -18.68
N PRO A 17 7.90 5.92 -18.55
CA PRO A 17 8.71 7.14 -18.57
C PRO A 17 9.18 7.64 -17.19
N TYR A 18 8.84 6.95 -16.10
CA TYR A 18 9.13 7.43 -14.74
C TYR A 18 9.84 6.38 -13.88
N GLN A 19 11.03 6.74 -13.41
CA GLN A 19 11.83 5.98 -12.47
C GLN A 19 12.01 6.80 -11.18
N GLY A 20 11.61 6.26 -10.03
CA GLY A 20 11.65 7.00 -8.76
C GLY A 20 10.69 6.46 -7.70
N PHE A 21 10.43 7.24 -6.66
CA PHE A 21 9.43 6.93 -5.65
C PHE A 21 8.18 7.77 -5.92
N ALA A 22 7.00 7.13 -5.90
CA ALA A 22 5.75 7.88 -5.90
C ALA A 22 5.47 8.46 -4.51
N TRP A 23 4.50 9.38 -4.45
CA TRP A 23 3.98 9.87 -3.19
C TRP A 23 3.45 8.74 -2.30
N ASN A 24 3.58 8.89 -0.99
CA ASN A 24 3.03 7.93 -0.03
C ASN A 24 1.52 7.86 -0.19
N LEU A 25 1.01 6.65 -0.38
CA LEU A 25 -0.42 6.38 -0.42
C LEU A 25 -0.88 5.96 0.97
N PHE A 26 -1.97 6.55 1.46
CA PHE A 26 -2.51 6.28 2.80
C PHE A 26 -3.83 5.53 2.68
N TYR A 27 -3.98 4.47 3.46
CA TYR A 27 -5.14 3.60 3.43
C TYR A 27 -5.67 3.35 4.83
N PRO A 28 -7.00 3.35 5.03
CA PRO A 28 -7.60 2.92 6.28
C PRO A 28 -7.31 1.44 6.53
N THR A 29 -6.96 1.06 7.77
CA THR A 29 -6.71 -0.35 8.14
C THR A 29 -7.93 -1.25 7.95
N LYS A 30 -9.14 -0.67 7.95
CA LYS A 30 -10.41 -1.39 7.69
C LYS A 30 -10.65 -1.71 6.21
N LYS A 31 -9.87 -1.15 5.29
CA LYS A 31 -10.03 -1.36 3.85
C LYS A 31 -9.19 -2.56 3.42
N SER A 32 -9.85 -3.69 3.20
CA SER A 32 -9.21 -4.95 2.80
C SER A 32 -8.84 -5.02 1.31
N GLU A 33 -9.39 -4.16 0.46
CA GLU A 33 -9.11 -4.15 -0.97
C GLU A 33 -8.63 -2.78 -1.41
N ILE A 34 -7.44 -2.72 -2.01
CA ILE A 34 -6.86 -1.50 -2.54
C ILE A 34 -6.44 -1.70 -3.99
N THR A 35 -6.39 -0.61 -4.74
CA THR A 35 -5.89 -0.61 -6.12
C THR A 35 -4.70 0.33 -6.20
N ILE A 36 -3.58 -0.20 -6.67
CA ILE A 36 -2.32 0.52 -6.85
C ILE A 36 -1.93 0.35 -8.32
N ASP A 37 -1.89 1.46 -9.07
CA ASP A 37 -1.53 1.45 -10.50
C ASP A 37 -2.34 0.46 -11.36
N GLY A 38 -3.62 0.29 -11.04
CA GLY A 38 -4.50 -0.67 -11.72
C GLY A 38 -4.36 -2.13 -11.25
N VAL A 39 -3.42 -2.42 -10.35
CA VAL A 39 -3.28 -3.74 -9.71
C VAL A 39 -4.16 -3.79 -8.47
N ASN A 40 -5.06 -4.77 -8.40
CA ASN A 40 -5.86 -5.03 -7.22
C ASN A 40 -5.06 -5.85 -6.22
N ILE A 41 -5.03 -5.37 -4.98
CA ILE A 41 -4.28 -5.98 -3.88
C ILE A 41 -5.24 -6.21 -2.72
N LEU A 42 -5.28 -7.45 -2.25
CA LEU A 42 -5.97 -7.82 -1.02
C LEU A 42 -5.03 -7.59 0.16
N VAL A 43 -5.50 -6.84 1.15
CA VAL A 43 -4.83 -6.52 2.39
C VAL A 43 -5.39 -7.46 3.46
N GLU A 44 -4.61 -8.48 3.80
CA GLU A 44 -5.05 -9.55 4.69
C GLU A 44 -4.87 -9.20 6.17
N ASN A 45 -3.81 -8.47 6.50
CA ASN A 45 -3.52 -8.06 7.88
C ASN A 45 -2.68 -6.78 7.89
N VAL A 46 -2.93 -5.92 8.89
CA VAL A 46 -2.13 -4.73 9.18
C VAL A 46 -1.95 -4.60 10.69
N THR A 47 -0.70 -4.60 11.13
CA THR A 47 -0.29 -4.34 12.52
C THR A 47 0.79 -3.25 12.53
N SER A 48 1.27 -2.88 13.71
CA SER A 48 2.44 -2.00 13.85
C SER A 48 3.72 -2.61 13.25
N ASP A 49 3.80 -3.93 13.18
CA ASP A 49 5.02 -4.67 12.83
C ASP A 49 4.95 -5.30 11.42
N GLU A 50 3.75 -5.58 10.90
CA GLU A 50 3.58 -6.21 9.60
C GLU A 50 2.41 -5.65 8.79
N ILE A 51 2.54 -5.73 7.46
CA ILE A 51 1.44 -5.61 6.50
C ILE A 51 1.49 -6.85 5.61
N ARG A 52 0.39 -7.60 5.56
CA ARG A 52 0.27 -8.79 4.69
C ARG A 52 -0.59 -8.47 3.48
N LEU A 53 0.00 -8.63 2.30
CA LEU A 53 -0.61 -8.32 1.01
C LEU A 53 -0.67 -9.59 0.15
N ARG A 54 -1.77 -9.75 -0.60
CA ARG A 54 -1.93 -10.76 -1.64
C ARG A 54 -2.32 -10.08 -2.94
N VAL A 55 -1.62 -10.42 -4.02
CA VAL A 55 -1.97 -9.97 -5.38
C VAL A 55 -2.95 -10.98 -5.98
N GLY A 56 -4.04 -10.49 -6.55
CA GLY A 56 -5.03 -11.29 -7.28
C GLY A 56 -4.66 -11.50 -8.74
#